data_AF-A0A8J5IL64-F1
#
_entry.id   AF-A0A8J5IL64-F1
#
_cell.length_a   1.000
_cell.length_b   1.000
_cell.length_c   1.000
_cell.angle_alpha   90.00
_cell.angle_beta   90.00
_cell.angle_gamma   90.00
#
_symmetry.space_group_name_H-M   'P 1'
#
loop_
_entity.id
_entity.type
_entity.pdbx_description
1 polymer ?
#
loop_
_entity_poly.entity_id
_entity_poly.type
_entity_poly.pdbx_seq_one_letter_code
_entity_poly.pdbx_strand_id
1 'polypeptide(L)' 'YHHLVYFTPPYHPELQLIELIWAHVKTQVANDPASSMPELRAKIDAAFDAVISDTWTNDY' A
#
# COMPACT_ATOMS: atom_id res chain seq x y z
N TYR A 1 -15.89 -8.11 18.46
CA TYR A 1 -15.65 -9.55 18.65
C TYR A 1 -16.29 -10.44 17.56
N HIS A 2 -16.55 -9.94 16.35
CA HIS A 2 -17.00 -10.76 15.20
C HIS A 2 -16.24 -10.34 13.94
N HIS A 3 -14.97 -10.72 13.86
CA HIS A 3 -14.16 -10.49 12.65
C HIS A 3 -14.03 -11.80 11.89
N LEU A 4 -14.38 -11.77 10.59
CA LEU A 4 -14.08 -12.84 9.65
C LEU A 4 -12.63 -12.71 9.21
N VAL A 5 -11.87 -13.79 9.36
CA VAL A 5 -10.49 -13.87 8.90
C VAL A 5 -10.47 -14.70 7.63
N TYR A 6 -10.06 -14.08 6.53
CA TYR A 6 -9.88 -14.77 5.26
C TYR A 6 -8.47 -15.35 5.19
N PHE A 7 -8.37 -16.62 4.79
CA PHE A 7 -7.09 -17.28 4.59
C PHE A 7 -6.43 -16.77 3.31
N THR A 8 -5.17 -16.37 3.42
CA THR A 8 -4.26 -16.17 2.28
C THR A 8 -3.12 -17.18 2.40
N PRO A 9 -2.81 -17.96 1.35
CA PRO A 9 -1.72 -18.92 1.40
C PRO A 9 -0.36 -18.25 1.64
N PRO A 10 0.60 -18.95 2.26
CA PRO A 10 1.92 -18.39 2.56
C PRO A 10 2.68 -18.07 1.27
N TYR A 11 3.46 -16.98 1.28
CA TYR A 11 4.23 -16.48 0.13
C TYR A 11 3.38 -16.00 -1.06
N HIS A 12 2.13 -15.62 -0.80
CA HIS A 12 1.26 -14.99 -1.80
C HIS A 12 0.92 -13.53 -1.44
N PRO A 13 1.92 -12.63 -1.37
CA PRO A 13 1.69 -11.21 -1.06
C PRO A 13 0.75 -10.55 -2.07
N GLU A 14 0.71 -11.06 -3.30
CA GLU A 14 -0.19 -10.60 -4.34
C GLU A 14 -1.67 -10.75 -3.91
N LEU A 15 -2.00 -11.77 -3.11
CA LEU A 15 -3.37 -11.99 -2.61
C LEU A 15 -3.69 -11.13 -1.37
N GLN A 16 -2.71 -10.41 -0.83
CA GLN A 16 -2.88 -9.57 0.34
C GLN A 16 -3.09 -8.12 -0.10
N LEU A 17 -4.33 -7.64 0.01
CA LEU A 17 -4.71 -6.29 -0.41
C LEU A 17 -3.82 -5.18 0.16
N ILE A 18 -3.35 -5.35 1.39
CA ILE A 18 -2.47 -4.39 2.05
C ILE A 18 -1.10 -4.30 1.35
N GLU A 19 -0.57 -5.41 0.83
CA GLU A 19 0.70 -5.41 0.08
C GLU A 19 0.56 -4.71 -1.27
N LEU A 20 -0.58 -4.88 -1.96
CA LEU A 20 -0.87 -4.17 -3.21
C LEU A 20 -0.94 -2.65 -3.01
N ILE A 21 -1.67 -2.21 -1.97
CA ILE A 21 -1.74 -0.78 -1.60
C ILE A 21 -0.33 -0.25 -1.27
N TRP A 22 0.44 -1.01 -0.50
CA TRP A 22 1.80 -0.61 -0.16
C TRP A 22 2.76 -0.62 -1.34
N ALA A 23 2.58 -1.49 -2.34
CA ALA A 23 3.39 -1.48 -3.56
C ALA A 23 3.24 -0.13 -4.29
N HIS A 24 2.02 0.40 -4.36
CA HIS A 24 1.75 1.72 -4.94
C HIS A 24 2.41 2.85 -4.12
N VAL A 25 2.19 2.88 -2.80
CA VAL A 25 2.76 3.89 -1.90
C VAL A 25 4.29 3.89 -1.96
N LYS A 26 4.92 2.71 -1.90
CA LYS A 26 6.38 2.57 -1.99
C LYS A 26 6.90 3.07 -3.34
N THR A 27 6.17 2.82 -4.43
CA THR A 27 6.55 3.29 -5.77
C THR A 27 6.54 4.81 -5.85
N GLN A 28 5.51 5.48 -5.31
CA GLN A 28 5.47 6.95 -5.28
C GLN A 28 6.63 7.54 -4.46
N VAL A 29 6.86 7.01 -3.25
CA VAL A 29 7.95 7.49 -2.38
C VAL A 29 9.33 7.18 -2.99
N ALA A 30 9.50 6.07 -3.71
CA ALA A 30 10.75 5.75 -4.40
C ALA A 30 11.04 6.67 -5.59
N ASN A 31 10.00 7.16 -6.27
CA ASN A 31 10.13 8.13 -7.36
C ASN A 31 10.52 9.54 -6.86
N ASP A 32 10.13 9.89 -5.63
CA ASP A 32 10.50 11.16 -4.99
C ASP A 32 10.98 10.92 -3.53
N PRO A 33 12.21 10.38 -3.35
CA PRO A 33 12.70 9.95 -2.04
C PRO A 33 12.76 11.08 -1.00
N ALA A 34 12.35 10.77 0.23
CA ALA A 34 12.48 11.70 1.35
C ALA A 34 13.91 11.74 1.91
N SER A 35 14.34 12.90 2.37
CA SER A 35 15.64 13.13 3.02
C SER A 35 15.54 13.20 4.55
N SER A 36 14.34 13.13 5.11
CA SER A 36 14.09 13.17 6.55
C SER A 36 12.87 12.35 6.95
N MET A 37 12.76 11.99 8.23
CA MET A 37 11.59 11.28 8.76
C MET A 37 10.28 12.09 8.67
N PRO A 38 10.24 13.41 8.98
CA PRO A 38 9.03 14.20 8.79
C PRO A 38 8.58 14.26 7.33
N GLU A 39 9.52 14.42 6.40
CA GLU A 39 9.24 14.41 4.97
C GLU A 39 8.73 13.04 4.51
N LEU A 40 9.36 11.95 4.97
CA LEU A 40 8.91 10.59 4.67
C LEU A 40 7.46 10.37 5.10
N ARG A 41 7.10 10.81 6.31
CA ARG A 41 5.72 10.71 6.79
C ARG A 41 4.75 11.49 5.90
N ALA A 42 5.08 12.75 5.59
CA ALA A 42 4.25 13.57 4.72
C ALA A 42 4.05 12.95 3.32
N LYS A 43 5.10 12.35 2.75
CA LYS A 43 5.01 11.68 1.44
C LYS A 43 4.21 10.39 1.50
N ILE A 44 4.35 9.60 2.57
CA ILE A 44 3.52 8.41 2.80
C ILE A 44 2.05 8.81 2.91
N ASP A 45 1.72 9.82 3.72
CA ASP A 45 0.34 10.30 3.90
C ASP A 45 -0.24 10.78 2.55
N ALA A 46 0.50 11.60 1.81
CA ALA A 46 0.08 12.06 0.47
C ALA A 46 -0.09 10.92 -0.54
N ALA A 47 0.78 9.90 -0.51
CA ALA A 47 0.67 8.75 -1.38
C ALA A 47 -0.55 7.89 -1.04
N PHE A 48 -0.90 7.75 0.25
CA PHE A 48 -2.13 7.08 0.68
C PHE A 48 -3.38 7.85 0.26
N ASP A 49 -3.37 9.18 0.36
CA ASP A 49 -4.49 10.03 -0.10
C ASP A 49 -4.75 9.90 -1.61
N ALA A 50 -3.73 9.53 -2.39
CA ALA A 50 -3.83 9.29 -3.83
C ALA A 50 -4.31 7.87 -4.20
N VAL A 51 -4.39 6.92 -3.24
CA VAL A 51 -4.87 5.56 -3.49
C VAL A 51 -6.39 5.58 -3.67
N ILE A 52 -6.86 5.10 -4.82
CA ILE A 52 -8.28 4.88 -5.12
C ILE A 52 -8.57 3.38 -5.20
N SER A 53 -9.85 2.98 -5.20
CA SER A 53 -10.23 1.55 -5.30
C SER A 53 -9.56 0.86 -6.49
N ASP A 54 -9.59 1.51 -7.65
CA ASP A 54 -9.00 1.02 -8.89
C ASP A 54 -7.49 0.75 -8.80
N THR A 55 -6.79 1.35 -7.84
CA THR A 55 -5.35 1.14 -7.62
C THR A 55 -5.02 -0.30 -7.23
N TRP A 56 -5.95 -1.04 -6.62
CA TRP A 56 -5.69 -2.41 -6.15
C TRP A 56 -6.77 -3.42 -6.56
N THR A 57 -7.91 -2.98 -7.10
CA THR A 57 -8.95 -3.88 -7.61
C THR A 57 -8.73 -4.34 -9.05
N ASN A 58 -7.88 -3.64 -9.83
CA ASN A 58 -7.59 -3.95 -11.23
C ASN A 58 -6.17 -4.50 -11.47
N ASP A 59 -5.41 -4.77 -10.41
CA ASP A 59 -4.06 -5.35 -10.51
C ASP A 59 -4.08 -6.86 -10.85
N TYR A 60 -5.24 -7.40 -11.24
CA TYR A 60 -5.49 -8.79 -11.67
C TYR A 60 -6.38 -8.91 -12.90
#